data_AF-A0A1W9I5F7-F1
#
_entry.id   AF-A0A1W9I5F7-F1
#
_cell.length_a   1.000
_cell.length_b   1.000
_cell.length_c   1.000
_cell.angle_alpha   90.00
_cell.angle_beta   90.00
_cell.angle_gamma   90.00
#
_symmetry.space_group_name_H-M   'P 1'
#
loop_
_entity.id
_entity.type
_entity.pdbx_description
1 polymer ?
#
loop_
_entity_poly.entity_id
_entity_poly.type
_entity_poly.pdbx_seq_one_letter_code
_entity_poly.pdbx_strand_id
1 'polypeptide(L)'
;MAKGSSSHEGLYFTWRIGKTCDAFRAFISKGKDNPLPISAKVHPTLKAINNLLKAKKLHREQAEQNSDFKKLKHRLEQELGSQFALASYRAMEKIELKSKDFDFEPVLEEFKAFKDDTAIPVDYFNYMKNFWLPWFFSKGCTHPKQFRQFRNQAELHVKTAKKRNGEKYSHNTYNVLCRTINQFMFFCEKYDYVGKEDTFKIWVSLTLEQQKRDHSENSRSEDVYALKDLEDIKIKIDKNYQEKPDMKLLAYGLYFGVITGLRRGNFAGMKAENLFPDAKIPYFLVRDNIISGRSRGKKGYITQKDATKTSTGKPIAVQMVQPSIEIITEVARYLKTHLGAKELLYPNKPGQIAKTWKRIAKECGFKYLTPLDWRHSYATIGAIHLEKMYKGNPAFLQRCCLHEDYRTTQGYIRTHAPEFLDVFSMPLFGG
;
A
#
# COMPACT_ATOMS: atom_id res chain seq x y z
N MET A 1 -19.95 13.04 39.18
CA MET A 1 -19.32 12.76 40.49
C MET A 1 -19.85 11.43 41.00
N ALA A 2 -19.00 10.41 41.13
CA ALA A 2 -19.41 9.09 41.58
C ALA A 2 -19.34 9.00 43.11
N LYS A 3 -20.49 9.00 43.79
CA LYS A 3 -20.60 8.55 45.19
C LYS A 3 -20.79 7.03 45.18
N GLY A 4 -19.75 6.35 45.60
CA GLY A 4 -19.65 4.90 45.75
C GLY A 4 -18.27 4.57 46.29
N SER A 5 -17.96 5.04 47.49
CA SER A 5 -16.67 4.80 48.16
C SER A 5 -16.63 3.34 48.63
N SER A 6 -15.95 2.48 47.88
CA SER A 6 -15.38 1.27 48.47
C SER A 6 -14.30 1.67 49.47
N SER A 7 -14.28 1.01 50.63
CA SER A 7 -13.36 1.25 51.75
C SER A 7 -11.88 0.94 51.47
N HIS A 8 -11.53 0.64 50.22
CA HIS A 8 -10.19 0.21 49.81
C HIS A 8 -9.65 1.19 48.78
N GLU A 9 -8.56 1.89 49.10
CA GLU A 9 -7.88 2.79 48.15
C GLU A 9 -7.53 2.03 46.86
N GLY A 10 -7.92 2.58 45.71
CA GLY A 10 -7.59 2.03 44.41
C GLY A 10 -8.57 0.98 43.86
N LEU A 11 -9.63 0.59 44.57
CA LEU A 11 -10.68 -0.28 44.02
C LEU A 11 -11.91 0.53 43.61
N TYR A 12 -12.44 0.29 42.42
CA TYR A 12 -13.63 0.99 41.91
C TYR A 12 -14.64 0.02 41.29
N PHE A 13 -15.92 0.26 41.56
CA PHE A 13 -17.02 -0.50 40.95
C PHE A 13 -17.94 0.39 40.14
N THR A 14 -18.37 -0.09 38.98
CA THR A 14 -19.36 0.59 38.15
C THR A 14 -20.37 -0.38 37.57
N TRP A 15 -21.44 0.15 36.99
CA TRP A 15 -22.50 -0.61 36.34
C TRP A 15 -22.58 -0.27 34.86
N ARG A 16 -22.83 -1.27 34.03
CA ARG A 16 -23.26 -1.09 32.64
C ARG A 16 -24.74 -1.42 32.56
N ILE A 17 -25.54 -0.42 32.21
CA ILE A 17 -26.98 -0.58 32.03
C ILE A 17 -27.23 -1.49 30.82
N GLY A 18 -28.10 -2.49 31.00
CA GLY A 18 -28.50 -3.42 29.95
C GLY A 18 -30.02 -3.44 29.77
N LYS A 19 -30.49 -4.00 28.64
CA LYS A 19 -31.93 -4.07 28.31
C LYS A 19 -32.69 -5.09 29.17
N THR A 20 -32.05 -6.18 29.58
CA THR A 20 -32.69 -7.30 30.31
C THR A 20 -32.15 -7.50 31.72
N CYS A 21 -30.93 -7.02 31.98
CA CYS A 21 -30.27 -7.01 33.28
C CYS A 21 -29.06 -6.07 33.17
N ASP A 22 -28.57 -5.56 34.30
CA ASP A 22 -27.35 -4.76 34.32
C ASP A 22 -26.12 -5.66 34.46
N ALA A 23 -24.94 -5.14 34.09
CA ALA A 23 -23.67 -5.83 34.28
C ALA A 23 -22.78 -5.07 35.29
N PHE A 24 -22.21 -5.82 36.23
CA PHE A 24 -21.32 -5.30 37.25
C PHE A 24 -19.86 -5.28 36.75
N ARG A 25 -19.15 -4.18 37.00
CA ARG A 25 -17.76 -3.96 36.57
C ARG A 25 -16.88 -3.58 37.74
N ALA A 26 -15.64 -4.09 37.74
CA ALA A 26 -14.63 -3.79 38.75
C ALA A 26 -13.34 -3.29 38.10
N PHE A 27 -12.64 -2.39 38.79
CA PHE A 27 -11.39 -1.79 38.33
C PHE A 27 -10.40 -1.66 39.49
N ILE A 28 -9.11 -1.89 39.22
CA ILE A 28 -8.02 -1.70 40.19
C ILE A 28 -7.11 -0.58 39.70
N SER A 29 -6.77 0.38 40.57
CA SER A 29 -5.81 1.45 40.32
C SER A 29 -4.70 1.42 41.36
N LYS A 30 -3.44 1.58 40.91
CA LYS A 30 -2.27 1.82 41.76
C LYS A 30 -1.82 3.30 41.68
N GLY A 31 -2.77 4.23 41.69
CA GLY A 31 -2.50 5.67 41.54
C GLY A 31 -3.71 6.46 41.05
N LYS A 32 -3.52 7.77 40.82
CA LYS A 32 -4.60 8.70 40.42
C LYS A 32 -5.02 8.60 38.94
N ASP A 33 -4.21 8.00 38.07
CA ASP A 33 -4.49 7.98 36.62
C ASP A 33 -4.53 6.55 36.03
N ASN A 34 -5.64 6.24 35.34
CA ASN A 34 -5.97 5.01 34.62
C ASN A 34 -6.24 3.73 35.47
N PRO A 35 -7.46 3.56 36.00
CA PRO A 35 -7.89 2.31 36.63
C PRO A 35 -7.94 1.16 35.61
N LEU A 36 -7.33 0.02 35.94
CA LEU A 36 -7.28 -1.19 35.11
C LEU A 36 -8.58 -1.99 35.24
N PRO A 37 -9.32 -2.22 34.13
CA PRO A 37 -10.56 -2.99 34.17
C PRO A 37 -10.29 -4.49 34.43
N ILE A 38 -11.08 -5.09 35.32
CA ILE A 38 -11.05 -6.53 35.59
C ILE A 38 -12.07 -7.24 34.72
N SER A 39 -11.61 -8.21 33.93
CA SER A 39 -12.47 -8.97 33.02
C SER A 39 -13.29 -10.04 33.75
N ALA A 40 -14.61 -10.02 33.58
CA ALA A 40 -15.50 -11.08 34.05
C ALA A 40 -15.31 -12.42 33.30
N LYS A 41 -14.53 -12.46 32.21
CA LYS A 41 -14.15 -13.71 31.55
C LYS A 41 -13.06 -14.45 32.33
N VAL A 42 -12.16 -13.68 32.93
CA VAL A 42 -10.97 -14.14 33.64
C VAL A 42 -11.24 -14.33 35.14
N HIS A 43 -11.90 -13.35 35.78
CA HIS A 43 -12.04 -13.33 37.24
C HIS A 43 -13.28 -14.11 37.72
N PRO A 44 -13.13 -15.23 38.47
CA PRO A 44 -14.23 -16.14 38.79
C PRO A 44 -15.40 -15.50 39.54
N THR A 45 -15.13 -14.69 40.55
CA THR A 45 -16.18 -14.06 41.38
C THR A 45 -16.95 -12.99 40.59
N LEU A 46 -16.26 -12.24 39.71
CA LEU A 46 -16.92 -11.25 38.87
C LEU A 46 -17.77 -11.91 37.76
N LYS A 47 -17.32 -13.08 37.27
CA LYS A 47 -18.12 -13.95 36.40
C LYS A 47 -19.38 -14.44 37.10
N ALA A 48 -19.25 -14.93 38.33
CA ALA A 48 -20.37 -15.40 39.14
C ALA A 48 -21.41 -14.31 39.39
N ILE A 49 -20.97 -13.09 39.73
CA ILE A 49 -21.85 -11.92 39.87
C ILE A 49 -22.63 -11.69 38.58
N ASN A 50 -21.95 -11.59 37.43
CA ASN A 50 -22.63 -11.30 36.17
C ASN A 50 -23.53 -12.44 35.68
N ASN A 51 -23.22 -13.70 36.02
CA ASN A 51 -24.10 -14.84 35.76
C ASN A 51 -25.36 -14.80 36.64
N LEU A 52 -25.23 -14.44 37.92
CA LEU A 52 -26.36 -14.25 38.82
C LEU A 52 -27.31 -13.15 38.31
N LEU A 53 -26.76 -12.00 37.92
CA LEU A 53 -27.53 -10.86 37.40
C LEU A 53 -28.31 -11.25 36.14
N LYS A 54 -27.68 -12.02 35.24
CA LYS A 54 -28.35 -12.55 34.03
C LYS A 54 -29.43 -13.57 34.36
N ALA A 55 -29.13 -14.54 35.22
CA ALA A 55 -30.07 -15.61 35.56
C ALA A 55 -31.33 -15.08 36.25
N LYS A 56 -31.16 -14.12 37.16
CA LYS A 56 -32.26 -13.49 37.90
C LYS A 56 -32.82 -12.22 37.23
N LYS A 57 -32.30 -11.84 36.05
CA LYS A 57 -32.67 -10.63 35.29
C LYS A 57 -32.67 -9.36 36.15
N LEU A 58 -31.64 -9.19 36.98
CA LEU A 58 -31.59 -8.10 37.97
C LEU A 58 -30.99 -6.83 37.38
N HIS A 59 -31.63 -5.70 37.68
CA HIS A 59 -31.05 -4.37 37.52
C HIS A 59 -30.41 -3.88 38.83
N ARG A 60 -29.59 -2.82 38.76
CA ARG A 60 -28.76 -2.33 39.86
C ARG A 60 -29.50 -2.24 41.20
N GLU A 61 -30.66 -1.60 41.23
CA GLU A 61 -31.43 -1.39 42.47
C GLU A 61 -31.86 -2.71 43.12
N GLN A 62 -32.29 -3.66 42.29
CA GLN A 62 -32.71 -5.00 42.72
C GLN A 62 -31.50 -5.86 43.14
N ALA A 63 -30.39 -5.74 42.41
CA ALA A 63 -29.15 -6.42 42.74
C ALA A 63 -28.57 -5.93 44.08
N GLU A 64 -28.60 -4.63 44.34
CA GLU A 64 -28.13 -4.04 45.60
C GLU A 64 -29.00 -4.46 46.81
N GLN A 65 -30.20 -4.99 46.60
CA GLN A 65 -31.04 -5.58 47.64
C GLN A 65 -30.88 -7.11 47.76
N ASN A 66 -30.33 -7.77 46.74
CA ASN A 66 -30.19 -9.22 46.68
C ASN A 66 -29.05 -9.74 47.61
N SER A 67 -29.36 -10.71 48.46
CA SER A 67 -28.41 -11.26 49.45
C SER A 67 -27.23 -12.02 48.81
N ASP A 68 -27.47 -12.77 47.73
CA ASP A 68 -26.42 -13.50 47.01
C ASP A 68 -25.47 -12.52 46.31
N PHE A 69 -26.01 -11.46 45.71
CA PHE A 69 -25.21 -10.40 45.11
C PHE A 69 -24.32 -9.71 46.16
N LYS A 70 -24.88 -9.34 47.33
CA LYS A 70 -24.10 -8.74 48.42
C LYS A 70 -22.94 -9.63 48.88
N LYS A 71 -23.18 -10.93 49.03
CA LYS A 71 -22.14 -11.92 49.39
C LYS A 71 -21.04 -11.99 48.33
N LEU A 72 -21.41 -12.11 47.06
CA LEU A 72 -20.44 -12.18 45.96
C LEU A 72 -19.67 -10.87 45.77
N LYS A 73 -20.34 -9.71 45.93
CA LYS A 73 -19.70 -8.39 45.88
C LYS A 73 -18.68 -8.24 47.03
N HIS A 74 -19.04 -8.63 48.24
CA HIS A 74 -18.12 -8.59 49.38
C HIS A 74 -16.89 -9.50 49.17
N ARG A 75 -17.11 -10.71 48.64
CA ARG A 75 -16.01 -11.61 48.26
C ARG A 75 -15.10 -10.97 47.20
N LEU A 76 -15.68 -10.32 46.18
CA LEU A 76 -14.92 -9.62 45.16
C LEU A 76 -14.11 -8.45 45.75
N GLU A 77 -14.68 -7.71 46.71
CA GLU A 77 -13.99 -6.64 47.44
C GLU A 77 -12.77 -7.17 48.20
N GLN A 78 -12.89 -8.31 48.88
CA GLN A 78 -11.77 -8.95 49.59
C GLN A 78 -10.68 -9.44 48.62
N GLU A 79 -11.08 -10.10 47.52
CA GLU A 79 -10.16 -10.64 46.52
C GLU A 79 -9.37 -9.51 45.82
N LEU A 80 -10.05 -8.40 45.48
CA LEU A 80 -9.44 -7.27 44.77
C LEU A 80 -8.80 -6.21 45.68
N GLY A 81 -9.14 -6.18 46.97
CA GLY A 81 -8.60 -5.26 47.97
C GLY A 81 -7.21 -5.63 48.49
N SER A 82 -6.72 -6.84 48.18
CA SER A 82 -5.36 -7.28 48.57
C SER A 82 -4.26 -6.54 47.78
N GLN A 83 -3.13 -6.26 48.43
CA GLN A 83 -1.93 -5.71 47.77
C GLN A 83 -1.42 -6.58 46.59
N PHE A 84 -1.75 -7.87 46.59
CA PHE A 84 -1.38 -8.83 45.56
C PHE A 84 -2.43 -8.99 44.46
N ALA A 85 -3.61 -8.37 44.58
CA ALA A 85 -4.75 -8.58 43.68
C ALA A 85 -4.40 -8.41 42.20
N LEU A 86 -3.66 -7.35 41.85
CA LEU A 86 -3.24 -7.10 40.48
C LEU A 86 -2.27 -8.16 39.95
N ALA A 87 -1.35 -8.64 40.79
CA ALA A 87 -0.40 -9.69 40.41
C ALA A 87 -1.13 -11.03 40.22
N SER A 88 -2.06 -11.37 41.11
CA SER A 88 -2.90 -12.57 41.00
C SER A 88 -3.80 -12.53 39.78
N TYR A 89 -4.45 -11.39 39.49
CA TYR A 89 -5.26 -11.23 38.27
C TYR A 89 -4.43 -11.41 37.00
N ARG A 90 -3.24 -10.79 36.92
CA ARG A 90 -2.33 -10.97 35.77
C ARG A 90 -1.84 -12.41 35.62
N ALA A 91 -1.65 -13.13 36.73
CA ALA A 91 -1.33 -14.55 36.69
C ALA A 91 -2.49 -15.38 36.13
N MET A 92 -3.73 -15.12 36.57
CA MET A 92 -4.94 -15.77 36.03
C MET A 92 -5.12 -15.48 34.54
N GLU A 93 -4.96 -14.22 34.13
CA GLU A 93 -5.03 -13.80 32.72
C GLU A 93 -3.97 -14.52 31.88
N LYS A 94 -2.73 -14.64 32.39
CA LYS A 94 -1.64 -15.36 31.72
C LYS A 94 -1.92 -16.86 31.60
N ILE A 95 -2.54 -17.47 32.62
CA ILE A 95 -2.93 -18.89 32.59
C ILE A 95 -4.06 -19.11 31.58
N GLU A 96 -5.08 -18.25 31.56
CA GLU A 96 -6.18 -18.34 30.58
C GLU A 96 -5.67 -18.15 29.14
N LEU A 97 -4.77 -17.18 28.93
CA LEU A 97 -4.12 -16.95 27.64
C LEU A 97 -3.23 -18.12 27.20
N LYS A 98 -2.59 -18.84 28.13
CA LYS A 98 -1.83 -20.06 27.83
C LYS A 98 -2.71 -21.29 27.58
N SER A 99 -3.94 -21.30 28.09
CA SER A 99 -4.87 -22.43 27.96
C SER A 99 -5.63 -22.49 26.63
N LYS A 100 -5.51 -21.44 25.81
CA LYS A 100 -6.03 -21.39 24.44
C LYS A 100 -4.94 -20.88 23.52
N ASP A 101 -4.25 -21.79 22.84
CA ASP A 101 -3.28 -21.41 21.82
C ASP A 101 -3.96 -20.54 20.77
N PHE A 102 -3.43 -19.33 20.56
CA PHE A 102 -3.90 -18.45 19.50
C PHE A 102 -3.31 -18.95 18.18
N ASP A 103 -4.16 -19.46 17.31
CA ASP A 103 -3.72 -19.90 16.00
C ASP A 103 -3.57 -18.70 15.05
N PHE A 104 -2.32 -18.34 14.76
CA PHE A 104 -2.01 -17.21 13.90
C PHE A 104 -2.29 -17.48 12.43
N GLU A 105 -2.24 -18.73 11.96
CA GLU A 105 -2.39 -19.05 10.54
C GLU A 105 -3.80 -18.73 10.00
N PRO A 106 -4.91 -19.17 10.63
CA PRO A 106 -6.26 -18.80 10.18
C PRO A 106 -6.51 -17.30 10.32
N VAL A 107 -6.00 -16.67 11.39
CA VAL A 107 -6.14 -15.22 11.63
C VAL A 107 -5.41 -14.41 10.56
N LEU A 108 -4.26 -14.89 10.05
CA LEU A 108 -3.57 -14.23 8.95
C LEU A 108 -4.34 -14.35 7.63
N GLU A 109 -4.98 -15.49 7.35
CA GLU A 109 -5.85 -15.64 6.18
C GLU A 109 -7.11 -14.75 6.30
N GLU A 110 -7.69 -14.62 7.49
CA GLU A 110 -8.75 -13.64 7.75
C GLU A 110 -8.27 -12.20 7.56
N PHE A 111 -7.07 -11.86 8.04
CA PHE A 111 -6.47 -10.53 7.84
C PHE A 111 -6.26 -10.23 6.36
N LYS A 112 -5.81 -11.22 5.60
CA LYS A 112 -5.65 -11.13 4.15
C LYS A 112 -7.01 -10.91 3.46
N ALA A 113 -8.06 -11.61 3.89
CA ALA A 113 -9.42 -11.39 3.40
C ALA A 113 -9.97 -10.01 3.79
N PHE A 114 -9.73 -9.55 5.02
CA PHE A 114 -10.03 -8.18 5.45
C PHE A 114 -9.33 -7.12 4.59
N LYS A 115 -8.13 -7.44 4.10
CA LYS A 115 -7.40 -6.61 3.13
C LYS A 115 -7.85 -6.82 1.69
N ASP A 116 -8.62 -7.85 1.34
CA ASP A 116 -9.11 -8.00 -0.03
C ASP A 116 -9.96 -6.79 -0.44
N ASP A 117 -10.58 -6.06 0.50
CA ASP A 117 -11.30 -4.80 0.25
C ASP A 117 -10.41 -3.56 0.19
N THR A 118 -9.14 -3.63 0.64
CA THR A 118 -8.21 -2.49 0.66
C THR A 118 -6.82 -2.88 0.12
N ALA A 119 -6.46 -2.30 -1.03
CA ALA A 119 -5.22 -2.52 -1.81
C ALA A 119 -4.05 -3.27 -1.11
N ILE A 120 -3.61 -4.35 -1.78
CA ILE A 120 -2.39 -5.16 -1.54
C ILE A 120 -2.45 -6.20 -0.39
N PRO A 121 -3.46 -7.09 -0.36
CA PRO A 121 -3.64 -8.10 0.69
C PRO A 121 -2.48 -9.10 0.79
N VAL A 122 -1.92 -9.51 -0.35
CA VAL A 122 -0.83 -10.51 -0.40
C VAL A 122 0.46 -9.98 0.22
N ASP A 123 0.83 -8.72 -0.03
CA ASP A 123 2.06 -8.18 0.54
C ASP A 123 1.93 -8.00 2.06
N TYR A 124 0.77 -7.56 2.55
CA TYR A 124 0.50 -7.45 3.99
C TYR A 124 0.56 -8.80 4.69
N PHE A 125 -0.06 -9.82 4.09
CA PHE A 125 0.06 -11.20 4.55
C PHE A 125 1.54 -11.63 4.61
N ASN A 126 2.29 -11.41 3.52
CA ASN A 126 3.69 -11.80 3.45
C ASN A 126 4.58 -11.06 4.45
N TYR A 127 4.35 -9.77 4.69
CA TYR A 127 5.08 -9.00 5.69
C TYR A 127 4.73 -9.47 7.11
N MET A 128 3.46 -9.79 7.40
CA MET A 128 3.12 -10.38 8.70
C MET A 128 3.77 -11.75 8.87
N LYS A 129 3.62 -12.65 7.91
CA LYS A 129 4.10 -14.03 7.96
C LYS A 129 5.63 -14.15 7.97
N ASN A 130 6.33 -13.36 7.18
CA ASN A 130 7.78 -13.52 6.97
C ASN A 130 8.65 -12.51 7.73
N PHE A 131 8.09 -11.38 8.18
CA PHE A 131 8.84 -10.34 8.86
C PHE A 131 8.40 -10.21 10.33
N TRP A 132 7.11 -9.92 10.58
CA TRP A 132 6.65 -9.59 11.92
C TRP A 132 6.45 -10.79 12.85
N LEU A 133 5.67 -11.79 12.44
CA LEU A 133 5.38 -12.94 13.31
C LEU A 133 6.63 -13.72 13.71
N PRO A 134 7.58 -14.03 12.82
CA PRO A 134 8.82 -14.71 13.22
C PRO A 134 9.59 -13.91 14.28
N TRP A 135 9.61 -12.58 14.15
CA TRP A 135 10.25 -11.72 15.14
C TRP A 135 9.51 -11.74 16.48
N PHE A 136 8.18 -11.64 16.51
CA PHE A 136 7.41 -11.74 17.75
C PHE A 136 7.52 -13.13 18.41
N PHE A 137 7.52 -14.20 17.63
CA PHE A 137 7.70 -15.57 18.13
C PHE A 137 9.09 -15.76 18.75
N SER A 138 10.13 -15.15 18.16
CA SER A 138 11.48 -15.14 18.75
C SER A 138 11.53 -14.41 20.11
N LYS A 139 10.55 -13.56 20.41
CA LYS A 139 10.37 -12.88 21.70
C LYS A 139 9.47 -13.65 22.66
N GLY A 140 9.06 -14.87 22.31
CA GLY A 140 8.16 -15.71 23.11
C GLY A 140 6.69 -15.26 23.05
N CYS A 141 6.31 -14.43 22.06
CA CYS A 141 4.92 -14.05 21.90
C CYS A 141 4.11 -15.24 21.34
N THR A 142 3.03 -15.57 22.03
CA THR A 142 2.04 -16.59 21.67
C THR A 142 0.67 -15.98 21.38
N HIS A 143 0.50 -14.67 21.57
CA HIS A 143 -0.76 -13.98 21.33
C HIS A 143 -0.52 -12.50 20.94
N PRO A 144 -1.28 -11.89 20.00
CA PRO A 144 -1.08 -10.49 19.57
C PRO A 144 -1.11 -9.44 20.70
N LYS A 145 -1.87 -9.69 21.77
CA LYS A 145 -1.88 -8.87 23.00
C LYS A 145 -0.50 -8.58 23.58
N GLN A 146 0.43 -9.51 23.43
CA GLN A 146 1.79 -9.38 23.96
C GLN A 146 2.66 -8.44 23.13
N PHE A 147 2.28 -8.16 21.88
CA PHE A 147 3.11 -7.39 20.93
C PHE A 147 3.40 -5.97 21.45
N ARG A 148 2.45 -5.35 22.15
CA ARG A 148 2.59 -3.99 22.70
C ARG A 148 3.80 -3.84 23.62
N GLN A 149 4.17 -4.90 24.36
CA GLN A 149 5.34 -4.89 25.25
C GLN A 149 6.65 -4.69 24.50
N PHE A 150 6.68 -5.04 23.21
CA PHE A 150 7.85 -4.96 22.36
C PHE A 150 7.82 -3.75 21.40
N ARG A 151 6.92 -2.79 21.59
CA ARG A 151 6.75 -1.62 20.71
C ARG A 151 8.09 -0.94 20.36
N ASN A 152 8.88 -0.57 21.36
CA ASN A 152 10.15 0.13 21.14
C ASN A 152 11.18 -0.77 20.42
N GLN A 153 11.18 -2.08 20.72
CA GLN A 153 12.06 -3.03 20.03
C GLN A 153 11.61 -3.28 18.60
N ALA A 154 10.31 -3.17 18.30
CA ALA A 154 9.75 -3.32 16.96
C ALA A 154 10.21 -2.18 16.05
N GLU A 155 10.26 -0.95 16.57
CA GLU A 155 10.82 0.20 15.85
C GLU A 155 12.30 0.00 15.53
N LEU A 156 13.08 -0.52 16.48
CA LEU A 156 14.48 -0.87 16.24
C LEU A 156 14.63 -2.00 15.23
N HIS A 157 13.76 -3.01 15.28
CA HIS A 157 13.76 -4.13 14.34
C HIS A 157 13.59 -3.65 12.89
N VAL A 158 12.68 -2.71 12.63
CA VAL A 158 12.51 -2.13 11.28
C VAL A 158 13.81 -1.52 10.75
N LYS A 159 14.57 -0.82 11.60
CA LYS A 159 15.82 -0.15 11.21
C LYS A 159 17.01 -1.11 11.00
N THR A 160 16.98 -2.27 11.65
CA THR A 160 18.13 -3.18 11.76
C THR A 160 17.95 -4.49 11.01
N ALA A 161 16.71 -4.84 10.67
CA ALA A 161 16.40 -6.06 9.96
C ALA A 161 17.09 -6.11 8.59
N LYS A 162 17.55 -7.31 8.25
CA LYS A 162 18.13 -7.62 6.95
C LYS A 162 17.17 -8.50 6.17
N LYS A 163 17.18 -8.32 4.85
CA LYS A 163 16.56 -9.24 3.89
C LYS A 163 17.28 -10.60 3.93
N ARG A 164 16.70 -11.61 3.29
CA ARG A 164 17.30 -12.95 3.17
C ARG A 164 18.69 -12.96 2.54
N ASN A 165 18.99 -12.01 1.65
CA ASN A 165 20.30 -11.83 1.03
C ASN A 165 21.30 -11.03 1.89
N GLY A 166 20.98 -10.72 3.15
CA GLY A 166 21.86 -10.00 4.08
C GLY A 166 21.83 -8.47 3.94
N GLU A 167 21.20 -7.93 2.89
CA GLU A 167 21.05 -6.48 2.69
C GLU A 167 20.05 -5.89 3.68
N LYS A 168 20.26 -4.62 4.08
CA LYS A 168 19.26 -3.88 4.85
C LYS A 168 18.03 -3.60 3.99
N TYR A 169 16.87 -3.47 4.63
CA TYR A 169 15.69 -2.91 3.97
C TYR A 169 15.96 -1.46 3.59
N SER A 170 15.47 -1.03 2.42
CA SER A 170 15.55 0.39 2.08
C SER A 170 14.63 1.20 2.99
N HIS A 171 15.00 2.45 3.27
CA HIS A 171 14.21 3.36 4.09
C HIS A 171 12.77 3.54 3.57
N ASN A 172 12.59 3.46 2.24
CA ASN A 172 11.26 3.49 1.61
C ASN A 172 10.37 2.30 2.01
N THR A 173 10.97 1.18 2.44
CA THR A 173 10.25 -0.02 2.89
C THR A 173 9.77 0.11 4.34
N TYR A 174 10.38 0.97 5.17
CA TYR A 174 10.01 1.12 6.58
C TYR A 174 8.55 1.51 6.76
N ASN A 175 8.06 2.43 5.93
CA ASN A 175 6.66 2.84 5.94
C ASN A 175 5.71 1.67 5.66
N VAL A 176 6.08 0.78 4.73
CA VAL A 176 5.27 -0.41 4.39
C VAL A 176 5.27 -1.40 5.54
N LEU A 177 6.43 -1.65 6.17
CA LEU A 177 6.57 -2.54 7.32
C LEU A 177 5.76 -2.04 8.52
N CYS A 178 5.88 -0.75 8.87
CA CYS A 178 5.13 -0.11 9.96
C CYS A 178 3.63 -0.12 9.68
N ARG A 179 3.23 0.24 8.45
CA ARG A 179 1.81 0.25 8.06
C ARG A 179 1.20 -1.15 8.15
N THR A 180 1.95 -2.19 7.82
CA THR A 180 1.49 -3.58 7.91
C THR A 180 1.12 -3.94 9.35
N ILE A 181 2.05 -3.80 10.31
CA ILE A 181 1.77 -4.18 11.71
C ILE A 181 0.69 -3.29 12.34
N ASN A 182 0.69 -1.98 12.03
CA ASN A 182 -0.36 -1.07 12.51
C ASN A 182 -1.75 -1.48 12.01
N GLN A 183 -1.84 -1.96 10.77
CA GLN A 183 -3.10 -2.44 10.19
C GLN A 183 -3.50 -3.81 10.73
N PHE A 184 -2.54 -4.68 11.02
CA PHE A 184 -2.80 -5.96 11.68
C PHE A 184 -3.33 -5.75 13.10
N MET A 185 -2.73 -4.85 13.88
CA MET A 185 -3.23 -4.54 15.23
C MET A 185 -4.62 -3.91 15.21
N PHE A 186 -4.91 -3.05 14.23
CA PHE A 186 -6.26 -2.51 14.02
C PHE A 186 -7.27 -3.61 13.65
N PHE A 187 -6.89 -4.55 12.79
CA PHE A 187 -7.71 -5.71 12.46
C PHE A 187 -7.98 -6.56 13.73
N CYS A 188 -6.94 -6.85 14.51
CA CYS A 188 -7.10 -7.61 15.75
C CYS A 188 -8.02 -6.93 16.76
N GLU A 189 -7.98 -5.59 16.86
CA GLU A 189 -8.92 -4.82 17.70
C GLU A 189 -10.35 -4.92 17.15
N LYS A 190 -10.52 -4.72 15.84
CA LYS A 190 -11.84 -4.71 15.19
C LYS A 190 -12.57 -6.05 15.29
N TYR A 191 -11.84 -7.15 15.31
CA TYR A 191 -12.39 -8.51 15.39
C TYR A 191 -12.31 -9.11 16.81
N ASP A 192 -12.12 -8.26 17.83
CA ASP A 192 -12.08 -8.63 19.25
C ASP A 192 -11.00 -9.68 19.62
N TYR A 193 -9.99 -9.86 18.77
CA TYR A 193 -8.80 -10.68 19.09
C TYR A 193 -7.97 -10.00 20.19
N VAL A 194 -7.94 -8.67 20.23
CA VAL A 194 -7.28 -7.88 21.29
C VAL A 194 -8.15 -6.74 21.78
N GLY A 195 -7.91 -6.24 22.99
CA GLY A 195 -8.56 -5.04 23.50
C GLY A 195 -7.88 -3.77 22.99
N LYS A 196 -8.55 -2.62 23.15
CA LYS A 196 -7.97 -1.31 22.77
C LYS A 196 -6.68 -1.01 23.54
N GLU A 197 -6.60 -1.44 24.79
CA GLU A 197 -5.45 -1.38 25.67
C GLU A 197 -4.25 -2.20 25.20
N ASP A 198 -4.47 -3.19 24.33
CA ASP A 198 -3.42 -4.03 23.75
C ASP A 198 -2.90 -3.48 22.42
N THR A 199 -3.62 -2.53 21.81
CA THR A 199 -3.22 -1.93 20.54
C THR A 199 -2.06 -0.96 20.69
N PHE A 200 -1.31 -0.80 19.60
CA PHE A 200 -0.23 0.18 19.48
C PHE A 200 -0.01 0.55 18.01
N LYS A 201 0.73 1.64 17.80
CA LYS A 201 1.25 2.02 16.49
C LYS A 201 2.74 2.27 16.59
N ILE A 202 3.46 1.88 15.54
CA ILE A 202 4.86 2.25 15.34
C ILE A 202 4.99 3.15 14.13
N TRP A 203 5.98 4.04 14.19
CA TRP A 203 6.32 4.93 13.08
C TRP A 203 7.83 5.06 13.01
N VAL A 204 8.41 4.61 11.90
CA VAL A 204 9.86 4.62 11.71
C VAL A 204 10.19 5.47 10.50
N SER A 205 10.84 6.59 10.77
CA SER A 205 11.49 7.43 9.77
C SER A 205 12.99 7.51 10.05
N LEU A 206 13.74 7.92 9.03
CA LEU A 206 15.11 8.38 9.23
C LEU A 206 15.12 9.67 10.05
N THR A 207 16.16 9.87 10.84
CA THR A 207 16.47 11.19 11.37
C THR A 207 17.11 12.05 10.27
N LEU A 208 17.04 13.38 10.41
CA LEU A 208 17.69 14.31 9.48
C LEU A 208 19.20 14.05 9.37
N GLU A 209 19.85 13.67 10.48
CA GLU A 209 21.28 13.31 10.45
C GLU A 209 21.55 12.01 9.71
N GLN A 210 20.69 11.00 9.85
CA GLN A 210 20.82 9.75 9.10
C GLN A 210 20.62 10.00 7.60
N GLN A 211 19.66 10.84 7.21
CA GLN A 211 19.48 11.26 5.82
C GLN A 211 20.72 11.95 5.26
N LYS A 212 21.35 12.83 6.06
CA LYS A 212 22.57 13.55 5.67
C LYS A 212 23.82 12.65 5.59
N ARG A 213 23.96 11.66 6.49
CA ARG A 213 25.14 10.79 6.59
C ARG A 213 25.10 9.57 5.68
N ASP A 214 23.93 9.02 5.38
CA ASP A 214 23.82 7.81 4.54
C ASP A 214 24.16 8.07 3.06
N HIS A 215 24.54 9.28 2.66
CA HIS A 215 24.44 9.73 1.26
C HIS A 215 23.16 9.14 0.67
N SER A 216 22.02 9.34 1.35
CA SER A 216 20.73 8.96 0.79
C SER A 216 20.39 9.98 -0.29
N GLU A 217 21.23 10.04 -1.32
CA GLU A 217 20.77 10.28 -2.67
C GLU A 217 19.65 9.26 -2.85
N ASN A 218 18.43 9.70 -2.59
CA ASN A 218 17.30 9.27 -3.37
C ASN A 218 17.62 9.69 -4.81
N SER A 219 18.63 9.10 -5.45
CA SER A 219 18.84 9.18 -6.87
C SER A 219 17.77 8.29 -7.47
N ARG A 220 16.53 8.81 -7.45
CA ARG A 220 15.53 8.38 -8.42
C ARG A 220 16.20 8.63 -9.75
N SER A 221 16.63 7.57 -10.44
CA SER A 221 17.23 7.65 -11.77
C SER A 221 16.66 8.83 -12.53
N GLU A 222 17.51 9.79 -12.83
CA GLU A 222 17.15 11.01 -13.57
C GLU A 222 17.24 10.77 -15.08
N ASP A 223 17.74 9.60 -15.47
CA ASP A 223 17.88 9.18 -16.85
C ASP A 223 16.50 9.11 -17.55
N VAL A 224 16.43 9.77 -18.70
CA VAL A 224 15.26 9.91 -19.57
C VAL A 224 15.72 9.79 -21.01
N TYR A 225 14.85 9.34 -21.91
CA TYR A 225 15.13 9.47 -23.34
C TYR A 225 15.07 10.96 -23.72
N ALA A 226 16.06 11.39 -24.50
CA ALA A 226 16.00 12.64 -25.24
C ALA A 226 15.11 12.47 -26.49
N LEU A 227 14.70 13.59 -27.11
CA LEU A 227 13.96 13.54 -28.38
C LEU A 227 14.71 12.75 -29.47
N LYS A 228 16.01 13.04 -29.62
CA LYS A 228 16.88 12.36 -30.58
C LYS A 228 17.03 10.87 -30.30
N ASP A 229 17.04 10.46 -29.03
CA ASP A 229 17.08 9.03 -28.69
C ASP A 229 15.86 8.30 -29.26
N LEU A 230 14.67 8.92 -29.20
CA LEU A 230 13.45 8.31 -29.72
C LEU A 230 13.54 8.14 -31.24
N GLU A 231 14.04 9.13 -31.96
CA GLU A 231 14.27 9.07 -33.42
C GLU A 231 15.28 7.96 -33.77
N ASP A 232 16.42 7.94 -33.08
CA ASP A 232 17.50 6.96 -33.28
C ASP A 232 17.04 5.53 -32.97
N ILE A 233 16.18 5.34 -31.96
CA ILE A 233 15.62 4.02 -31.62
C ILE A 233 14.81 3.46 -32.79
N LYS A 234 13.96 4.28 -33.44
CA LYS A 234 13.19 3.81 -34.60
C LYS A 234 14.13 3.38 -35.73
N ILE A 235 15.12 4.21 -36.07
CA ILE A 235 16.10 3.93 -37.13
C ILE A 235 16.85 2.61 -36.83
N LYS A 236 17.27 2.39 -35.59
CA LYS A 236 17.95 1.17 -35.17
C LYS A 236 17.05 -0.06 -35.23
N ILE A 237 15.78 0.07 -34.85
CA ILE A 237 14.78 -1.00 -34.99
C ILE A 237 14.58 -1.35 -36.48
N ASP A 238 14.41 -0.33 -37.32
CA ASP A 238 14.21 -0.50 -38.77
C ASP A 238 15.38 -1.24 -39.41
N LYS A 239 16.62 -0.81 -39.09
CA LYS A 239 17.84 -1.43 -39.59
C LYS A 239 18.01 -2.87 -39.10
N ASN A 240 17.82 -3.12 -37.80
CA ASN A 240 18.11 -4.42 -37.21
C ASN A 240 17.07 -5.50 -37.54
N TYR A 241 15.82 -5.10 -37.79
CA TYR A 241 14.71 -6.02 -38.09
C TYR A 241 14.14 -5.85 -39.50
N GLN A 242 14.91 -5.27 -40.43
CA GLN A 242 14.50 -5.09 -41.83
C GLN A 242 13.97 -6.39 -42.46
N GLU A 243 14.60 -7.52 -42.15
CA GLU A 243 14.24 -8.85 -42.66
C GLU A 243 13.53 -9.73 -41.63
N LYS A 244 13.09 -9.15 -40.49
CA LYS A 244 12.46 -9.87 -39.38
C LYS A 244 11.13 -9.21 -39.02
N PRO A 245 10.08 -9.36 -39.85
CA PRO A 245 8.82 -8.64 -39.69
C PRO A 245 8.16 -8.87 -38.32
N ASP A 246 8.18 -10.10 -37.79
CA ASP A 246 7.63 -10.40 -36.47
C ASP A 246 8.35 -9.66 -35.33
N MET A 247 9.68 -9.55 -35.43
CA MET A 247 10.48 -8.83 -34.46
C MET A 247 10.32 -7.32 -34.60
N LYS A 248 10.19 -6.82 -35.84
CA LYS A 248 9.86 -5.42 -36.12
C LYS A 248 8.50 -5.05 -35.54
N LEU A 249 7.49 -5.89 -35.74
CA LEU A 249 6.15 -5.73 -35.21
C LEU A 249 6.16 -5.68 -33.67
N LEU A 250 6.84 -6.64 -33.03
CA LEU A 250 7.02 -6.66 -31.58
C LEU A 250 7.74 -5.42 -31.04
N ALA A 251 8.80 -4.98 -31.74
CA ALA A 251 9.60 -3.83 -31.36
C ALA A 251 8.82 -2.51 -31.54
N TYR A 252 8.07 -2.35 -32.63
CA TYR A 252 7.18 -1.21 -32.85
C TYR A 252 6.08 -1.15 -31.81
N GLY A 253 5.52 -2.28 -31.41
CA GLY A 253 4.53 -2.35 -30.33
C GLY A 253 5.08 -1.73 -29.05
N LEU A 254 6.27 -2.18 -28.61
CA LEU A 254 6.93 -1.63 -27.41
C LEU A 254 7.37 -0.18 -27.59
N TYR A 255 7.93 0.16 -28.75
CA TYR A 255 8.34 1.53 -29.08
C TYR A 255 7.16 2.51 -29.02
N PHE A 256 5.97 2.10 -29.47
CA PHE A 256 4.75 2.89 -29.30
C PHE A 256 4.46 3.18 -27.82
N GLY A 257 4.66 2.20 -26.94
CA GLY A 257 4.55 2.40 -25.48
C GLY A 257 5.60 3.37 -24.92
N VAL A 258 6.82 3.36 -25.46
CA VAL A 258 7.92 4.27 -25.09
C VAL A 258 7.56 5.71 -25.48
N ILE A 259 7.22 5.96 -26.74
CA ILE A 259 6.98 7.32 -27.28
C ILE A 259 5.65 7.93 -26.83
N THR A 260 4.74 7.15 -26.27
CA THR A 260 3.49 7.64 -25.68
C THR A 260 3.56 7.79 -24.16
N GLY A 261 4.64 7.31 -23.52
CA GLY A 261 4.79 7.36 -22.06
C GLY A 261 3.64 6.68 -21.29
N LEU A 262 2.92 5.75 -21.91
CA LEU A 262 1.77 5.09 -21.29
C LEU A 262 2.22 4.24 -20.10
N ARG A 263 1.42 4.25 -19.03
CA ARG A 263 1.66 3.31 -17.94
C ARG A 263 1.56 1.90 -18.49
N ARG A 264 2.44 1.03 -17.99
CA ARG A 264 2.52 -0.40 -18.34
C ARG A 264 1.15 -1.08 -18.41
N GLY A 265 0.23 -0.71 -17.52
CA GLY A 265 -1.13 -1.23 -17.53
C GLY A 265 -1.96 -0.77 -18.74
N ASN A 266 -2.06 0.55 -18.93
CA ASN A 266 -2.77 1.16 -20.06
C ASN A 266 -2.23 0.70 -21.42
N PHE A 267 -0.92 0.49 -21.52
CA PHE A 267 -0.29 0.00 -22.74
C PHE A 267 -0.57 -1.49 -22.98
N ALA A 268 -0.50 -2.34 -21.96
CA ALA A 268 -0.57 -3.78 -22.14
C ALA A 268 -1.94 -4.32 -22.61
N GLY A 269 -3.01 -3.53 -22.51
CA GLY A 269 -4.32 -3.90 -23.08
C GLY A 269 -4.68 -3.13 -24.36
N MET A 270 -3.77 -2.31 -24.89
CA MET A 270 -4.03 -1.51 -26.08
C MET A 270 -4.09 -2.39 -27.32
N LYS A 271 -5.10 -2.17 -28.16
CA LYS A 271 -5.34 -2.92 -29.40
C LYS A 271 -5.11 -2.08 -30.64
N ALA A 272 -4.92 -2.75 -31.78
CA ALA A 272 -4.77 -2.09 -33.08
C ALA A 272 -5.98 -1.20 -33.46
N GLU A 273 -7.21 -1.60 -33.12
CA GLU A 273 -8.43 -0.80 -33.33
C GLU A 273 -8.44 0.53 -32.55
N ASN A 274 -7.54 0.71 -31.58
CA ASN A 274 -7.43 1.94 -30.81
C ASN A 274 -6.55 2.99 -31.49
N LEU A 275 -5.93 2.69 -32.63
CA LEU A 275 -5.02 3.58 -33.35
C LEU A 275 -5.74 4.28 -34.51
N PHE A 276 -5.63 5.62 -34.56
CA PHE A 276 -6.20 6.46 -35.62
C PHE A 276 -5.12 7.36 -36.25
N PRO A 277 -4.10 6.77 -36.92
CA PRO A 277 -2.99 7.53 -37.49
C PRO A 277 -3.40 8.43 -38.66
N ASP A 278 -4.50 8.11 -39.35
CA ASP A 278 -4.95 8.83 -40.55
C ASP A 278 -6.12 9.79 -40.26
N ALA A 279 -6.46 10.03 -38.99
CA ALA A 279 -7.44 11.04 -38.62
C ALA A 279 -6.89 12.46 -38.87
N LYS A 280 -7.78 13.44 -39.09
CA LYS A 280 -7.40 14.86 -39.28
C LYS A 280 -6.43 15.37 -38.21
N ILE A 281 -6.65 14.94 -36.97
CA ILE A 281 -5.68 15.07 -35.88
C ILE A 281 -5.38 13.64 -35.44
N PRO A 282 -4.19 13.08 -35.72
CA PRO A 282 -3.89 11.70 -35.37
C PRO A 282 -3.95 11.45 -33.86
N TYR A 283 -4.61 10.36 -33.45
CA TYR A 283 -4.85 10.06 -32.05
C TYR A 283 -4.93 8.56 -31.78
N PHE A 284 -4.84 8.19 -30.50
CA PHE A 284 -5.16 6.85 -30.03
C PHE A 284 -6.14 6.91 -28.86
N LEU A 285 -6.91 5.83 -28.68
CA LEU A 285 -7.86 5.70 -27.59
C LEU A 285 -7.25 4.89 -26.44
N VAL A 286 -7.20 5.49 -25.25
CA VAL A 286 -6.89 4.77 -24.02
C VAL A 286 -8.21 4.37 -23.37
N ARG A 287 -8.38 3.06 -23.13
CA ARG A 287 -9.57 2.47 -22.51
C ARG A 287 -9.18 1.74 -21.22
N ASP A 288 -10.19 1.44 -20.40
CA ASP A 288 -10.04 0.49 -19.31
C ASP A 288 -9.66 -0.88 -19.90
N ASN A 289 -8.57 -1.45 -19.40
CA ASN A 289 -8.02 -2.68 -19.97
C ASN A 289 -8.32 -3.87 -19.06
N ILE A 290 -8.88 -4.93 -19.64
CA ILE A 290 -9.03 -6.22 -18.95
C ILE A 290 -7.85 -7.10 -19.36
N ILE A 291 -6.88 -7.26 -18.48
CA ILE A 291 -5.66 -8.03 -18.73
C ILE A 291 -5.69 -9.31 -17.89
N SER A 292 -5.36 -10.45 -18.49
CA SER A 292 -5.17 -11.68 -17.71
C SER A 292 -3.96 -11.53 -16.77
N GLY A 293 -4.15 -11.82 -15.49
CA GLY A 293 -3.09 -11.64 -14.49
C GLY A 293 -3.42 -12.24 -13.13
N ARG A 294 -2.62 -11.88 -12.13
CA ARG A 294 -2.95 -12.11 -10.72
C ARG A 294 -3.30 -10.78 -10.07
N SER A 295 -4.55 -10.61 -9.66
CA SER A 295 -4.97 -9.50 -8.79
C SER A 295 -5.22 -10.08 -7.41
N ARG A 296 -4.65 -9.46 -6.37
CA ARG A 296 -4.88 -9.85 -4.97
C ARG A 296 -4.66 -11.36 -4.72
N GLY A 297 -3.66 -11.96 -5.39
CA GLY A 297 -3.31 -13.38 -5.23
C GLY A 297 -4.20 -14.37 -5.99
N LYS A 298 -5.31 -13.95 -6.58
CA LYS A 298 -6.19 -14.79 -7.40
C LYS A 298 -5.82 -14.68 -8.87
N LYS A 299 -5.69 -15.82 -9.56
CA LYS A 299 -5.51 -15.88 -11.02
C LYS A 299 -6.85 -15.51 -11.65
N GLY A 300 -6.89 -14.50 -12.51
CA GLY A 300 -8.13 -14.05 -13.14
C GLY A 300 -7.90 -12.88 -14.10
N TYR A 301 -8.99 -12.31 -14.58
CA TYR A 301 -8.96 -11.09 -15.37
C TYR A 301 -8.77 -9.89 -14.43
N ILE A 302 -7.65 -9.19 -14.56
CA ILE A 302 -7.44 -7.91 -13.91
C ILE A 302 -8.10 -6.87 -14.79
N THR A 303 -9.25 -6.36 -14.36
CA THR A 303 -9.75 -5.10 -14.91
C THR A 303 -8.85 -3.99 -14.36
N GLN A 304 -7.91 -3.52 -15.17
CA GLN A 304 -7.33 -2.21 -14.98
C GLN A 304 -8.38 -1.21 -15.45
N LYS A 305 -9.34 -0.98 -14.55
CA LYS A 305 -10.10 0.25 -14.59
C LYS A 305 -9.09 1.39 -14.48
N ASP A 306 -9.41 2.51 -15.10
CA ASP A 306 -8.78 3.79 -14.85
C ASP A 306 -7.54 4.03 -15.76
N ALA A 307 -7.81 4.46 -17.01
CA ALA A 307 -6.81 5.03 -17.93
C ALA A 307 -5.96 6.15 -17.28
N THR A 308 -6.56 6.89 -16.35
CA THR A 308 -5.89 7.73 -15.32
C THR A 308 -6.25 7.15 -13.96
N LYS A 309 -5.69 7.54 -12.81
CA LYS A 309 -6.18 7.06 -11.48
C LYS A 309 -7.68 7.37 -11.20
N THR A 310 -8.39 8.05 -12.10
CA THR A 310 -9.46 9.00 -11.77
C THR A 310 -10.45 9.32 -12.89
N SER A 311 -10.48 8.56 -13.99
CA SER A 311 -11.53 8.70 -15.00
C SER A 311 -12.12 7.35 -15.29
N THR A 312 -13.37 7.17 -14.87
CA THR A 312 -14.13 5.94 -15.01
C THR A 312 -14.93 5.94 -16.31
N GLY A 313 -14.81 4.86 -17.08
CA GLY A 313 -15.84 4.45 -18.05
C GLY A 313 -15.86 5.12 -19.43
N LYS A 314 -15.09 6.19 -19.70
CA LYS A 314 -15.02 6.80 -21.05
C LYS A 314 -13.63 6.67 -21.67
N PRO A 315 -13.52 6.21 -22.94
CA PRO A 315 -12.27 6.22 -23.68
C PRO A 315 -11.67 7.64 -23.73
N ILE A 316 -10.37 7.75 -23.47
CA ILE A 316 -9.63 9.01 -23.60
C ILE A 316 -8.94 9.01 -24.95
N ALA A 317 -9.30 9.96 -25.81
CA ALA A 317 -8.50 10.27 -26.99
C ALA A 317 -7.24 11.04 -26.58
N VAL A 318 -6.07 10.52 -26.96
CA VAL A 318 -4.76 11.15 -26.77
C VAL A 318 -4.17 11.43 -28.15
N GLN A 319 -3.80 12.68 -28.39
CA GLN A 319 -3.17 13.07 -29.64
C GLN A 319 -1.78 12.44 -29.75
N MET A 320 -1.44 11.99 -30.96
CA MET A 320 -0.10 11.51 -31.29
C MET A 320 0.81 12.72 -31.54
N VAL A 321 1.82 12.92 -30.69
CA VAL A 321 2.66 14.15 -30.70
C VAL A 321 4.15 13.83 -30.78
N GLN A 322 4.66 12.96 -29.90
CA GLN A 322 6.08 12.65 -29.79
C GLN A 322 6.45 11.33 -30.50
N PRO A 323 7.68 11.18 -31.02
CA PRO A 323 8.72 12.22 -31.10
C PRO A 323 8.40 13.29 -32.15
N SER A 324 7.73 12.90 -33.23
CA SER A 324 7.08 13.79 -34.18
C SER A 324 5.78 13.13 -34.65
N ILE A 325 4.86 13.90 -35.24
CA ILE A 325 3.59 13.37 -35.77
C ILE A 325 3.87 12.32 -36.86
N GLU A 326 4.88 12.55 -37.70
CA GLU A 326 5.26 11.67 -38.81
C GLU A 326 5.72 10.31 -38.29
N ILE A 327 6.66 10.29 -37.33
CA ILE A 327 7.22 9.05 -36.78
C ILE A 327 6.16 8.22 -36.07
N ILE A 328 5.40 8.82 -35.16
CA ILE A 328 4.40 8.08 -34.38
C ILE A 328 3.26 7.57 -35.27
N THR A 329 2.85 8.34 -36.30
CA THR A 329 1.80 7.90 -37.22
C THR A 329 2.30 6.81 -38.16
N GLU A 330 3.56 6.85 -38.60
CA GLU A 330 4.19 5.77 -39.36
C GLU A 330 4.19 4.47 -38.56
N VAL A 331 4.65 4.51 -37.31
CA VAL A 331 4.66 3.34 -36.41
C VAL A 331 3.24 2.84 -36.16
N ALA A 332 2.31 3.73 -35.84
CA ALA A 332 0.91 3.37 -35.60
C ALA A 332 0.24 2.78 -36.84
N ARG A 333 0.55 3.31 -38.03
CA ARG A 333 0.05 2.78 -39.31
C ARG A 333 0.61 1.39 -39.57
N TYR A 334 1.91 1.18 -39.37
CA TYR A 334 2.53 -0.15 -39.48
C TYR A 334 1.88 -1.17 -38.53
N LEU A 335 1.68 -0.80 -37.26
CA LEU A 335 1.00 -1.66 -36.29
C LEU A 335 -0.43 -2.01 -36.73
N LYS A 336 -1.18 -1.02 -37.21
CA LYS A 336 -2.57 -1.19 -37.62
C LYS A 336 -2.73 -2.03 -38.90
N THR A 337 -1.76 -2.02 -39.80
CA THR A 337 -1.80 -2.81 -41.03
C THR A 337 -1.36 -4.26 -40.84
N HIS A 338 -0.54 -4.55 -39.82
CA HIS A 338 0.03 -5.88 -39.58
C HIS A 338 -0.61 -6.62 -38.39
N LEU A 339 -1.52 -6.00 -37.66
CA LEU A 339 -2.30 -6.61 -36.58
C LEU A 339 -3.79 -6.61 -36.92
N GLY A 340 -4.48 -7.69 -36.57
CA GLY A 340 -5.93 -7.73 -36.56
C GLY A 340 -6.50 -6.70 -35.57
N ALA A 341 -7.67 -6.14 -35.89
CA ALA A 341 -8.28 -5.04 -35.13
C ALA A 341 -8.34 -5.30 -33.60
N LYS A 342 -8.62 -6.54 -33.19
CA LYS A 342 -8.75 -6.93 -31.77
C LYS A 342 -7.43 -7.38 -31.12
N GLU A 343 -6.34 -7.48 -31.87
CA GLU A 343 -5.05 -7.91 -31.37
C GLU A 343 -4.36 -6.80 -30.58
N LEU A 344 -3.58 -7.20 -29.57
CA LEU A 344 -2.82 -6.29 -28.72
C LEU A 344 -1.60 -5.75 -29.45
N LEU A 345 -1.26 -4.48 -29.23
CA LEU A 345 0.00 -3.90 -29.74
C LEU A 345 1.23 -4.61 -29.19
N TYR A 346 1.11 -5.20 -27.99
CA TYR A 346 2.11 -6.07 -27.40
C TYR A 346 1.42 -7.33 -26.88
N PRO A 347 1.67 -8.52 -27.48
CA PRO A 347 0.90 -9.74 -27.20
C PRO A 347 1.24 -10.39 -25.85
N ASN A 348 2.33 -9.96 -25.22
CA ASN A 348 2.90 -10.61 -24.04
C ASN A 348 2.40 -9.99 -22.73
N LYS A 349 2.54 -10.74 -21.63
CA LYS A 349 2.07 -10.31 -20.30
C LYS A 349 2.77 -9.01 -19.85
N PRO A 350 2.12 -8.12 -19.07
CA PRO A 350 2.72 -6.88 -18.59
C PRO A 350 4.08 -7.06 -17.91
N GLY A 351 4.30 -8.16 -17.19
CA GLY A 351 5.57 -8.47 -16.53
C GLY A 351 6.74 -8.76 -17.48
N GLN A 352 6.46 -9.02 -18.77
CA GLN A 352 7.49 -9.26 -19.78
C GLN A 352 7.95 -8.00 -20.50
N ILE A 353 7.16 -6.91 -20.47
CA ILE A 353 7.48 -5.64 -21.15
C ILE A 353 8.91 -5.18 -20.89
N ALA A 354 9.31 -5.07 -19.62
CA ALA A 354 10.65 -4.63 -19.24
C ALA A 354 11.76 -5.58 -19.75
N LYS A 355 11.53 -6.90 -19.67
CA LYS A 355 12.50 -7.91 -20.12
C LYS A 355 12.64 -7.89 -21.64
N THR A 356 11.53 -7.82 -22.37
CA THR A 356 11.54 -7.77 -23.83
C THR A 356 12.14 -6.47 -24.34
N TRP A 357 11.81 -5.32 -23.74
CA TRP A 357 12.42 -4.04 -24.13
C TRP A 357 13.92 -4.04 -23.86
N LYS A 358 14.37 -4.57 -22.71
CA LYS A 358 15.81 -4.72 -22.42
C LYS A 358 16.54 -5.58 -23.46
N ARG A 359 15.89 -6.66 -23.93
CA ARG A 359 16.44 -7.51 -24.99
C ARG A 359 16.56 -6.74 -26.32
N ILE A 360 15.48 -6.07 -26.74
CA ILE A 360 15.47 -5.29 -28.00
C ILE A 360 16.51 -4.17 -27.94
N ALA A 361 16.63 -3.46 -26.82
CA ALA A 361 17.64 -2.42 -26.61
C ALA A 361 19.06 -2.94 -26.81
N LYS A 362 19.35 -4.14 -26.30
CA LYS A 362 20.63 -4.82 -26.48
C LYS A 362 20.85 -5.23 -27.95
N GLU A 363 19.83 -5.83 -28.58
CA GLU A 363 19.91 -6.32 -29.96
C GLU A 363 20.08 -5.17 -30.98
N CYS A 364 19.37 -4.06 -30.78
CA CYS A 364 19.40 -2.90 -31.66
C CYS A 364 20.48 -1.85 -31.30
N GLY A 365 21.15 -1.99 -30.15
CA GLY A 365 22.23 -1.09 -29.72
C GLY A 365 21.77 0.31 -29.29
N PHE A 366 20.79 0.40 -28.40
CA PHE A 366 20.34 1.67 -27.79
C PHE A 366 20.18 1.58 -26.27
N LYS A 367 20.09 2.73 -25.59
CA LYS A 367 20.00 2.77 -24.12
C LYS A 367 18.67 2.18 -23.62
N TYR A 368 18.72 1.36 -22.58
CA TYR A 368 17.52 0.78 -21.97
C TYR A 368 17.05 1.64 -20.81
N LEU A 369 15.78 2.08 -20.86
CA LEU A 369 15.06 2.67 -19.74
C LEU A 369 13.88 1.80 -19.32
N THR A 370 13.54 1.83 -18.03
CA THR A 370 12.42 1.02 -17.50
C THR A 370 11.08 1.61 -17.94
N PRO A 371 9.99 0.82 -17.95
CA PRO A 371 8.66 1.34 -18.29
C PRO A 371 8.16 2.49 -17.40
N LEU A 372 8.73 2.67 -16.21
CA LEU A 372 8.43 3.83 -15.36
C LEU A 372 9.05 5.11 -15.94
N ASP A 373 10.27 5.00 -16.46
CA ASP A 373 11.07 6.10 -16.99
C ASP A 373 10.56 6.58 -18.35
N TRP A 374 9.81 5.76 -19.10
CA TRP A 374 9.19 6.18 -20.37
C TRP A 374 8.25 7.37 -20.18
N ARG A 375 7.48 7.38 -19.09
CA ARG A 375 6.61 8.51 -18.76
C ARG A 375 7.40 9.75 -18.32
N HIS A 376 8.48 9.54 -17.58
CA HIS A 376 9.39 10.64 -17.23
C HIS A 376 10.02 11.25 -18.48
N SER A 377 10.40 10.41 -19.46
CA SER A 377 10.93 10.83 -20.75
C SER A 377 9.90 11.66 -21.52
N TYR A 378 8.68 11.14 -21.68
CA TYR A 378 7.60 11.86 -22.37
C TYR A 378 7.29 13.22 -21.75
N ALA A 379 7.18 13.28 -20.42
CA ALA A 379 6.91 14.53 -19.70
C ALA A 379 8.07 15.54 -19.83
N THR A 380 9.32 15.05 -19.78
CA THR A 380 10.52 15.89 -19.86
C THR A 380 10.70 16.45 -21.28
N ILE A 381 10.63 15.60 -22.31
CA ILE A 381 10.65 16.03 -23.73
C ILE A 381 9.52 17.04 -23.99
N GLY A 382 8.31 16.73 -23.51
CA GLY A 382 7.16 17.60 -23.72
C GLY A 382 7.26 18.95 -23.03
N ALA A 383 7.92 19.02 -21.87
CA ALA A 383 8.20 20.27 -21.17
C ALA A 383 9.26 21.12 -21.90
N ILE A 384 10.33 20.47 -22.37
CA ILE A 384 11.41 21.11 -23.15
C ILE A 384 10.85 21.71 -24.46
N HIS A 385 9.95 20.99 -25.13
CA HIS A 385 9.36 21.40 -26.41
C HIS A 385 7.91 21.88 -26.30
N LEU A 386 7.51 22.45 -25.15
CA LEU A 386 6.14 22.83 -24.87
C LEU A 386 5.56 23.79 -25.92
N GLU A 387 6.32 24.83 -26.29
CA GLU A 387 5.92 25.81 -27.31
C GLU A 387 5.69 25.14 -28.67
N LYS A 388 6.67 24.36 -29.14
CA LYS A 388 6.67 23.76 -30.48
C LYS A 388 5.67 22.61 -30.63
N MET A 389 5.63 21.68 -29.66
CA MET A 389 4.85 20.45 -29.76
C MET A 389 3.46 20.55 -29.13
N TYR A 390 3.30 21.42 -28.13
CA TYR A 390 2.07 21.55 -27.34
C TYR A 390 1.46 22.95 -27.41
N LYS A 391 1.92 23.81 -28.33
CA LYS A 391 1.40 25.16 -28.56
C LYS A 391 1.42 26.03 -27.28
N GLY A 392 2.45 25.85 -26.46
CA GLY A 392 2.59 26.57 -25.19
C GLY A 392 1.51 26.22 -24.17
N ASN A 393 0.79 25.09 -24.31
CA ASN A 393 -0.33 24.71 -23.45
C ASN A 393 0.04 23.55 -22.50
N PRO A 394 0.35 23.82 -21.21
CA PRO A 394 0.66 22.79 -20.22
C PRO A 394 -0.49 21.80 -19.97
N ALA A 395 -1.74 22.23 -20.11
CA ALA A 395 -2.90 21.35 -19.95
C ALA A 395 -2.98 20.31 -21.07
N PHE A 396 -2.48 20.64 -22.26
CA PHE A 396 -2.37 19.67 -23.36
C PHE A 396 -1.32 18.59 -23.03
N LEU A 397 -0.12 18.99 -22.57
CA LEU A 397 0.89 18.04 -22.09
C LEU A 397 0.36 17.18 -20.93
N GLN A 398 -0.30 17.79 -19.95
CA GLN A 398 -0.94 17.10 -18.83
C GLN A 398 -1.93 16.03 -19.31
N ARG A 399 -2.75 16.36 -20.30
CA ARG A 399 -3.76 15.45 -20.86
C ARG A 399 -3.09 14.26 -21.54
N CYS A 400 -2.03 14.48 -22.31
CA CYS A 400 -1.24 13.40 -22.92
C CYS A 400 -0.55 12.51 -21.87
N CYS A 401 -0.11 13.09 -20.75
CA CYS A 401 0.42 12.35 -19.61
C CYS A 401 -0.64 11.57 -18.81
N LEU A 402 -1.94 11.77 -19.08
CA LEU A 402 -3.05 11.14 -18.36
C LEU A 402 -3.02 11.46 -16.85
N HIS A 403 -2.69 12.70 -16.51
CA HIS A 403 -2.68 13.21 -15.14
C HIS A 403 -3.90 14.09 -14.87
N GLU A 404 -4.38 14.06 -13.63
CA GLU A 404 -5.52 14.87 -13.19
C GLU A 404 -5.20 16.35 -13.08
N ASP A 405 -3.99 16.60 -12.60
CA ASP A 405 -3.49 17.91 -12.30
C ASP A 405 -2.08 18.07 -12.85
N TYR A 406 -1.70 19.31 -13.09
CA TYR A 406 -0.40 19.62 -13.65
C TYR A 406 0.75 19.40 -12.64
N ARG A 407 0.52 19.48 -11.33
CA ARG A 407 1.57 19.21 -10.32
C ARG A 407 2.07 17.78 -10.39
N THR A 408 1.17 16.84 -10.67
CA THR A 408 1.54 15.46 -10.95
C THR A 408 2.42 15.39 -12.20
N THR A 409 2.10 16.11 -13.28
CA THR A 409 2.97 16.20 -14.47
C THR A 409 4.33 16.80 -14.14
N GLN A 410 4.39 17.87 -13.35
CA GLN A 410 5.64 18.49 -12.91
C GLN A 410 6.52 17.49 -12.14
N GLY A 411 5.94 16.66 -11.27
CA GLY A 411 6.68 15.62 -10.56
C GLY A 411 7.25 14.51 -11.46
N TYR A 412 6.83 14.44 -12.73
CA TYR A 412 7.40 13.54 -13.72
C TYR A 412 8.47 14.19 -14.62
N ILE A 413 8.55 15.53 -14.66
CA ILE A 413 9.60 16.24 -15.39
C ILE A 413 10.92 16.10 -14.62
N ARG A 414 11.97 15.61 -15.28
CA ARG A 414 13.30 15.49 -14.68
C ARG A 414 14.10 16.75 -14.96
N THR A 415 13.97 17.73 -14.07
CA THR A 415 14.60 19.06 -14.18
C THR A 415 16.12 19.05 -14.06
N HIS A 416 16.71 17.97 -13.57
CA HIS A 416 18.15 17.77 -13.44
C HIS A 416 18.74 16.88 -14.53
N ALA A 417 17.90 16.34 -15.43
CA ALA A 417 18.39 15.62 -16.59
C ALA A 417 19.21 16.58 -17.48
N PRO A 418 20.37 16.15 -18.03
CA PRO A 418 21.22 16.99 -18.88
C PRO A 418 20.43 17.69 -19.99
N GLU A 419 19.45 16.99 -20.58
CA GLU A 419 18.59 17.50 -21.64
C GLU A 419 17.74 18.71 -21.21
N PHE A 420 17.35 18.78 -19.94
CA PHE A 420 16.60 19.92 -19.40
C PHE A 420 17.52 21.12 -19.11
N LEU A 421 18.77 20.85 -18.72
CA LEU A 421 19.78 21.88 -18.45
C LEU A 421 20.28 22.52 -19.76
N ASP A 422 20.38 21.75 -20.84
CA ASP A 422 20.77 22.23 -22.17
C ASP A 422 19.80 23.27 -22.76
N VAL A 423 18.55 23.31 -22.28
CA VAL A 423 17.59 24.36 -22.66
C VAL A 423 17.97 25.72 -22.08
N PHE A 424 18.62 25.74 -20.91
CA PHE A 424 19.06 26.96 -20.24
C PHE A 424 20.50 27.36 -20.58
N SER A 425 21.23 26.52 -21.32
CA SER A 425 22.60 26.82 -21.77
C SER A 425 22.66 27.66 -23.05
N MET A 426 21.50 28.08 -23.60
CA MET A 426 21.47 29.11 -24.64
C MET A 426 22.09 30.41 -24.11
N PRO A 427 22.92 31.10 -24.91
CA PRO A 427 23.54 32.35 -24.48
C PRO A 427 22.43 33.35 -24.14
N LEU A 428 22.42 33.80 -22.89
CA LEU A 428 21.42 34.75 -22.38
C LEU A 428 21.49 36.13 -23.04
N PHE A 429 22.41 36.36 -23.98
CA PHE A 429 22.51 37.59 -24.77
C PHE A 429 23.02 37.26 -26.17
N GLY A 430 22.13 37.39 -27.16
CA GLY A 430 22.50 37.60 -28.56
C GLY A 430 22.13 39.03 -28.93
N GLY A 431 23.10 39.93 -28.81
CA GLY A 431 23.15 41.19 -29.55
C GLY A 431 23.88 41.01 -30.87
#